data_AF-A0A970IP91-F1
#
_entry.id   AF-A0A970IP91-F1
#
_cell.length_a   1.000
_cell.length_b   1.000
_cell.length_c   1.000
_cell.angle_alpha   90.00
_cell.angle_beta   90.00
_cell.angle_gamma   90.00
#
_symmetry.space_group_name_H-M   'P 1'
#
loop_
_entity.id
_entity.type
_entity.pdbx_description
1 polymer ?
#
loop_
_entity_poly.entity_id
_entity_poly.type
_entity_poly.pdbx_seq_one_letter_code
_entity_poly.pdbx_strand_id
1 'polypeptide(L)'
;MKGFKNHPYIPNSVPEVQKEMLNEIGLETLEELHAEIPSDLKLKKNMNLPKPLRSEYELKRHMEGLLKKNKTCVEYLNFLGAGCWQHYVPAICDEINSRGEFLTAYGGEPYNDFGRFQSLFEYQSLMAELLDMEVVNVPTMDWGQAAATSVRMASRITNRKEALVPKIMDKEKFLIMKNYCSPDITFKEIEYDEKTGQLDLDDLKSKVTDKTAAIYFENPSYLGFIETGGQVISDIAHDSGALCIVGVDPISLGVLEPPVHYGADIVCGDLQPLGIHMNYGGGQSGFMATMDEERFVMEFPSRLFGIAPTVVEGEYGFGDVAYDRTSFSHHREHGKEYVGTQTALWGITAGVYLATMGPKGMEEIGRNIMQKSQYAVKKLGELKGVKASYFDNVFFKEFV
;
A
#
# COMPACT_ATOMS: atom_id res chain seq x y z
N MET A 1 18.79 -34.78 -11.09
CA MET A 1 17.91 -34.62 -9.90
C MET A 1 17.69 -35.96 -9.22
N LYS A 2 17.85 -36.06 -7.89
CA LYS A 2 17.57 -37.32 -7.18
C LYS A 2 16.07 -37.63 -7.26
N GLY A 3 15.69 -38.67 -8.01
CA GLY A 3 14.33 -39.21 -8.02
C GLY A 3 13.45 -38.84 -9.22
N PHE A 4 13.93 -38.06 -10.19
CA PHE A 4 13.22 -37.75 -11.43
C PHE A 4 14.17 -37.75 -12.64
N LYS A 5 13.69 -38.24 -13.79
CA LYS A 5 14.46 -38.23 -15.05
C LYS A 5 14.64 -36.81 -15.60
N ASN A 6 13.61 -35.97 -15.45
CA ASN A 6 13.53 -34.57 -15.83
C ASN A 6 12.43 -33.90 -14.97
N HIS A 7 12.35 -32.56 -14.96
CA HIS A 7 11.43 -31.81 -14.13
C HIS A 7 10.78 -30.65 -14.89
N PRO A 8 9.45 -30.43 -14.76
CA PRO A 8 8.74 -29.41 -15.53
C PRO A 8 9.18 -27.97 -15.22
N TYR A 9 9.70 -27.70 -14.02
CA TYR A 9 10.24 -26.38 -13.65
C TYR A 9 11.70 -26.15 -14.03
N ILE A 10 12.41 -27.18 -14.50
CA ILE A 10 13.83 -27.08 -14.87
C ILE A 10 13.93 -27.54 -16.33
N PRO A 11 13.78 -26.63 -17.30
CA PRO A 11 13.63 -26.99 -18.71
C PRO A 11 14.85 -27.74 -19.27
N ASN A 12 16.05 -27.46 -18.74
CA ASN A 12 17.30 -28.10 -19.12
C ASN A 12 17.65 -29.37 -18.31
N SER A 13 16.70 -29.94 -17.57
CA SER A 13 16.95 -31.13 -16.74
C SER A 13 16.91 -32.46 -17.48
N VAL A 14 16.58 -32.44 -18.78
CA VAL A 14 16.61 -33.63 -19.63
C VAL A 14 18.06 -34.10 -19.75
N PRO A 15 18.40 -35.37 -19.44
CA PRO A 15 19.79 -35.83 -19.37
C PRO A 15 20.60 -35.56 -20.63
N GLU A 16 19.96 -35.73 -21.80
CA GLU A 16 20.57 -35.49 -23.11
C GLU A 16 20.88 -34.01 -23.34
N VAL A 17 19.94 -33.11 -23.03
CA VAL A 17 20.12 -31.65 -23.11
C VAL A 17 21.20 -31.20 -22.13
N GLN A 18 21.17 -31.70 -20.89
CA GLN A 18 22.16 -31.37 -19.88
C GLN A 18 23.57 -31.79 -20.32
N LYS A 19 23.70 -32.99 -20.91
CA LYS A 19 24.99 -33.49 -21.44
C LYS A 19 25.49 -32.65 -22.60
N GLU A 20 24.61 -32.28 -23.52
CA GLU A 20 24.95 -31.41 -24.65
C GLU A 20 25.46 -30.04 -24.15
N MET A 21 24.75 -29.41 -23.21
CA MET A 21 25.16 -28.14 -22.62
C MET A 21 26.51 -28.24 -21.89
N LEU A 22 26.77 -29.33 -21.15
CA LEU A 22 28.04 -29.55 -20.45
C LEU A 22 29.20 -29.75 -21.43
N ASN A 23 28.99 -30.55 -22.48
CA ASN A 23 29.99 -30.78 -23.52
C ASN A 23 30.38 -29.48 -24.24
N GLU A 24 29.41 -28.60 -24.53
CA GLU A 24 29.65 -27.31 -25.19
C GLU A 24 30.61 -26.42 -24.38
N ILE A 25 30.50 -26.46 -23.05
CA ILE A 25 31.39 -25.71 -22.14
C ILE A 25 32.61 -26.52 -21.67
N GLY A 26 32.84 -27.71 -22.25
CA GLY A 26 34.00 -28.55 -21.96
C GLY A 26 33.98 -29.25 -20.59
N LEU A 27 32.81 -29.46 -19.99
CA LEU A 27 32.63 -30.11 -18.70
C LEU A 27 31.96 -31.49 -18.85
N GLU A 28 32.22 -32.39 -17.90
CA GLU A 28 31.58 -33.72 -17.87
C GLU A 28 30.47 -33.82 -16.82
N THR A 29 30.53 -33.00 -15.76
CA THR A 29 29.62 -33.09 -14.61
C THR A 29 29.09 -31.72 -14.16
N LEU A 30 27.92 -31.71 -13.49
CA LEU A 30 27.40 -30.49 -12.85
C LEU A 30 28.28 -30.06 -11.66
N GLU A 31 28.98 -31.01 -11.04
CA GLU A 31 29.89 -30.74 -9.94
C GLU A 31 31.09 -29.89 -10.39
N GLU A 32 31.60 -30.12 -11.60
CA GLU A 32 32.65 -29.30 -12.22
C GLU A 32 32.18 -27.85 -12.47
N LEU A 33 30.91 -27.66 -12.86
CA LEU A 33 30.33 -26.31 -13.04
C LEU A 33 30.38 -25.48 -11.75
N HIS A 34 30.38 -26.14 -10.59
CA HIS A 34 30.42 -25.50 -9.28
C HIS A 34 31.81 -25.56 -8.62
N ALA A 35 32.88 -25.78 -9.39
CA ALA A 35 34.25 -25.87 -8.86
C ALA A 35 34.71 -24.61 -8.13
N GLU A 36 34.22 -23.43 -8.55
CA GLU A 36 34.57 -22.13 -7.95
C GLU A 36 34.06 -21.94 -6.52
N ILE A 37 33.04 -22.70 -6.11
CA ILE A 37 32.53 -22.63 -4.74
C ILE A 37 33.54 -23.34 -3.81
N PRO A 38 34.14 -22.64 -2.83
CA PRO A 38 35.09 -23.23 -1.90
C PRO A 38 34.50 -24.45 -1.17
N SER A 39 35.30 -25.51 -1.00
CA SER A 39 34.86 -26.79 -0.40
C SER A 39 34.28 -26.64 1.01
N ASP A 40 34.74 -25.65 1.75
CA ASP A 40 34.31 -25.39 3.13
C ASP A 40 33.00 -24.60 3.21
N LEU A 41 32.56 -23.98 2.10
CA LEU A 41 31.24 -23.36 1.97
C LEU A 41 30.19 -24.34 1.42
N LYS A 42 30.60 -25.44 0.80
CA LYS A 42 29.68 -26.46 0.26
C LYS A 42 29.01 -27.23 1.39
N LEU A 43 27.69 -27.36 1.31
CA LEU A 43 26.94 -28.22 2.23
C LEU A 43 27.31 -29.70 1.96
N LYS A 44 28.04 -30.31 2.89
CA LYS A 44 28.55 -31.70 2.77
C LYS A 44 27.49 -32.79 3.02
N LYS A 45 26.27 -32.39 3.39
CA LYS A 45 25.14 -33.29 3.70
C LYS A 45 23.91 -32.88 2.89
N ASN A 46 22.93 -33.77 2.77
CA ASN A 46 21.64 -33.35 2.22
C ASN A 46 20.94 -32.39 3.19
N MET A 47 20.15 -31.45 2.65
CA MET A 47 19.26 -30.63 3.47
C MET A 47 18.26 -31.53 4.22
N ASN A 48 17.98 -31.20 5.48
CA ASN A 48 16.98 -31.91 6.28
C ASN A 48 15.57 -31.41 5.92
N LEU A 49 15.05 -31.86 4.78
CA LEU A 49 13.74 -31.50 4.27
C LEU A 49 12.76 -32.68 4.39
N PRO A 50 11.44 -32.42 4.53
CA PRO A 50 10.43 -33.46 4.38
C PRO A 50 10.54 -34.18 3.02
N LYS A 51 9.95 -35.37 2.94
CA LYS A 51 9.84 -36.08 1.65
C LYS A 51 9.08 -35.20 0.64
N PRO A 52 9.54 -35.12 -0.62
CA PRO A 52 8.88 -34.29 -1.62
C PRO A 52 7.52 -34.87 -1.98
N LEU A 53 6.55 -33.99 -2.21
CA LEU A 53 5.31 -34.32 -2.92
C LEU A 53 5.65 -34.41 -4.41
N ARG A 54 5.32 -35.53 -5.05
CA ARG A 54 5.88 -35.88 -6.36
C ARG A 54 5.00 -35.50 -7.53
N SER A 55 3.78 -35.04 -7.25
CA SER A 55 2.85 -34.55 -8.26
C SER A 55 2.18 -33.25 -7.80
N GLU A 56 1.77 -32.45 -8.77
CA GLU A 56 0.95 -31.26 -8.54
C GLU A 56 -0.33 -31.60 -7.75
N TYR A 57 -0.95 -32.75 -8.05
CA TYR A 57 -2.14 -33.21 -7.34
C TYR A 57 -1.89 -33.46 -5.85
N GLU A 58 -0.79 -34.14 -5.51
CA GLU A 58 -0.41 -34.37 -4.11
C GLU A 58 -0.12 -33.05 -3.38
N LEU A 59 0.56 -32.12 -4.05
CA LEU A 59 0.83 -30.79 -3.53
C LEU A 59 -0.47 -30.02 -3.27
N LYS A 60 -1.36 -29.95 -4.26
CA LYS A 60 -2.66 -29.29 -4.14
C LYS A 60 -3.49 -29.87 -3.00
N ARG A 61 -3.63 -31.20 -2.93
CA ARG A 61 -4.37 -31.87 -1.85
C ARG A 61 -3.78 -31.60 -0.47
N HIS A 62 -2.45 -31.56 -0.36
CA HIS A 62 -1.77 -31.23 0.89
C HIS A 62 -2.09 -29.79 1.33
N MET A 63 -1.91 -28.81 0.42
CA MET A 63 -2.17 -27.41 0.70
C MET A 63 -3.64 -27.14 1.02
N GLU A 64 -4.59 -27.68 0.25
CA GLU A 64 -6.02 -27.59 0.55
C GLU A 64 -6.37 -28.21 1.91
N GLY A 65 -5.71 -29.32 2.28
CA GLY A 65 -5.87 -29.94 3.60
C GLY A 65 -5.39 -29.07 4.75
N LEU A 66 -4.35 -28.24 4.54
CA LEU A 66 -3.89 -27.25 5.50
C LEU A 66 -4.84 -26.05 5.58
N LEU A 67 -5.23 -25.50 4.42
CA LEU A 67 -6.11 -24.34 4.33
C LEU A 67 -7.49 -24.60 4.94
N LYS A 68 -8.02 -25.82 4.82
CA LYS A 68 -9.29 -26.25 5.47
C LYS A 68 -9.29 -26.19 7.00
N LYS A 69 -8.13 -25.98 7.64
CA LYS A 69 -8.05 -25.78 9.11
C LYS A 69 -8.38 -24.35 9.51
N ASN A 70 -8.32 -23.40 8.57
CA ASN A 70 -8.67 -22.02 8.81
C ASN A 70 -10.20 -21.86 8.80
N LYS A 71 -10.70 -20.85 9.51
CA LYS A 71 -12.06 -20.33 9.33
C LYS A 71 -11.97 -19.10 8.45
N THR A 72 -12.71 -19.08 7.36
CA THR A 72 -12.56 -18.02 6.35
C THR A 72 -13.56 -16.91 6.54
N CYS A 73 -13.27 -15.73 5.98
CA CYS A 73 -14.24 -14.64 5.92
C CYS A 73 -15.40 -14.92 4.93
N VAL A 74 -15.30 -15.99 4.12
CA VAL A 74 -16.43 -16.48 3.32
C VAL A 74 -17.45 -17.19 4.22
N GLU A 75 -16.99 -17.89 5.25
CA GLU A 75 -17.84 -18.61 6.21
C GLU A 75 -18.36 -17.70 7.33
N TYR A 76 -17.56 -16.70 7.73
CA TYR A 76 -17.85 -15.80 8.85
C TYR A 76 -17.68 -14.34 8.43
N LEU A 77 -18.62 -13.49 8.78
CA LEU A 77 -18.46 -12.05 8.60
C LEU A 77 -17.37 -11.52 9.54
N ASN A 78 -16.50 -10.67 9.00
CA ASN A 78 -15.44 -10.00 9.73
C ASN A 78 -15.72 -8.49 9.81
N PHE A 79 -15.94 -8.00 11.03
CA PHE A 79 -16.11 -6.58 11.36
C PHE A 79 -14.96 -6.04 12.24
N LEU A 80 -13.79 -6.69 12.23
CA LEU A 80 -12.63 -6.25 13.02
C LEU A 80 -12.07 -4.92 12.53
N GLY A 81 -12.19 -4.62 11.23
CA GLY A 81 -11.81 -3.34 10.68
C GLY A 81 -10.31 -3.06 10.78
N ALA A 82 -9.96 -1.87 11.28
CA ALA A 82 -8.59 -1.48 11.60
C ALA A 82 -7.64 -1.46 10.39
N GLY A 83 -8.11 -0.95 9.24
CA GLY A 83 -7.30 -0.85 8.01
C GLY A 83 -7.34 -2.08 7.10
N CYS A 84 -7.99 -3.17 7.51
CA CYS A 84 -8.18 -4.36 6.67
C CYS A 84 -9.64 -4.80 6.70
N TRP A 85 -10.35 -4.54 5.60
CA TRP A 85 -11.80 -4.68 5.56
C TRP A 85 -12.25 -5.76 4.60
N GLN A 86 -13.28 -6.49 5.03
CA GLN A 86 -13.97 -7.44 4.17
C GLN A 86 -14.89 -6.71 3.19
N HIS A 87 -14.35 -6.29 2.06
CA HIS A 87 -15.11 -5.77 0.92
C HIS A 87 -15.35 -6.83 -0.14
N TYR A 88 -16.40 -6.65 -0.93
CA TYR A 88 -16.59 -7.44 -2.13
C TYR A 88 -15.57 -7.03 -3.18
N VAL A 89 -14.84 -8.00 -3.73
CA VAL A 89 -13.91 -7.80 -4.84
C VAL A 89 -14.61 -8.21 -6.14
N PRO A 90 -14.81 -7.28 -7.09
CA PRO A 90 -15.36 -7.62 -8.41
C PRO A 90 -14.49 -8.65 -9.13
N ALA A 91 -15.11 -9.64 -9.77
CA ALA A 91 -14.39 -10.72 -10.45
C ALA A 91 -13.40 -10.23 -11.53
N ILE A 92 -13.65 -9.06 -12.12
CA ILE A 92 -12.74 -8.46 -13.11
C ILE A 92 -11.40 -8.05 -12.49
N CYS A 93 -11.37 -7.69 -11.20
CA CYS A 93 -10.13 -7.41 -10.48
C CYS A 93 -9.26 -8.67 -10.42
N ASP A 94 -9.84 -9.82 -10.03
CA ASP A 94 -9.13 -11.10 -9.99
C ASP A 94 -8.68 -11.57 -11.38
N GLU A 95 -9.53 -11.38 -12.39
CA GLU A 95 -9.20 -11.71 -13.78
C GLU A 95 -7.96 -10.94 -14.24
N ILE A 96 -7.96 -9.61 -14.13
CA ILE A 96 -6.81 -8.79 -14.56
C ILE A 96 -5.57 -9.06 -13.71
N ASN A 97 -5.73 -9.17 -12.39
CA ASN A 97 -4.61 -9.43 -11.47
C ASN A 97 -3.92 -10.78 -11.75
N SER A 98 -4.64 -11.76 -12.31
CA SER A 98 -4.11 -13.09 -12.64
C SER A 98 -3.55 -13.22 -14.07
N ARG A 99 -3.66 -12.18 -14.90
CA ARG A 99 -3.12 -12.19 -16.26
C ARG A 99 -1.60 -12.27 -16.25
N GLY A 100 -1.04 -13.20 -17.02
CA GLY A 100 0.38 -13.53 -17.00
C GLY A 100 1.29 -12.33 -17.32
N GLU A 101 0.87 -11.46 -18.23
CA GLU A 101 1.56 -10.22 -18.61
C GLU A 101 1.70 -9.20 -17.47
N PHE A 102 0.85 -9.27 -16.44
CA PHE A 102 0.99 -8.44 -15.24
C PHE A 102 1.61 -9.22 -14.08
N LEU A 103 1.16 -10.46 -13.86
CA LEU A 103 1.58 -11.28 -12.73
C LEU A 103 3.03 -11.76 -12.82
N THR A 104 3.51 -12.07 -14.03
CA THR A 104 4.85 -12.64 -14.24
C THR A 104 5.88 -11.62 -14.70
N ALA A 105 5.44 -10.46 -15.17
CA ALA A 105 6.35 -9.38 -15.56
C ALA A 105 7.05 -8.79 -14.32
N TYR A 106 8.33 -8.50 -14.46
CA TYR A 106 9.11 -7.75 -13.48
C TYR A 106 9.71 -6.50 -14.13
N GLY A 107 10.55 -5.74 -13.42
CA GLY A 107 11.12 -4.46 -13.87
C GLY A 107 11.48 -4.42 -15.36
N GLY A 108 11.21 -3.27 -15.99
CA GLY A 108 11.30 -3.06 -17.44
C GLY A 108 11.27 -1.57 -17.77
N GLU A 109 11.42 -1.26 -19.05
CA GLU A 109 11.59 0.09 -19.58
C GLU A 109 10.40 0.47 -20.49
N PRO A 110 10.16 1.77 -20.74
CA PRO A 110 9.03 2.21 -21.57
C PRO A 110 8.96 1.54 -22.96
N TYR A 111 10.10 1.13 -23.53
CA TYR A 111 10.16 0.55 -24.88
C TYR A 111 9.78 -0.94 -24.95
N ASN A 112 9.87 -1.69 -23.84
CA ASN A 112 9.59 -3.13 -23.82
C ASN A 112 8.42 -3.51 -22.91
N ASP A 113 7.88 -2.57 -22.13
CA ASP A 113 6.80 -2.81 -21.18
C ASP A 113 5.75 -1.69 -21.17
N PHE A 114 5.38 -1.20 -22.36
CA PHE A 114 4.46 -0.08 -22.53
C PHE A 114 3.13 -0.25 -21.78
N GLY A 115 2.53 -1.44 -21.85
CA GLY A 115 1.24 -1.73 -21.23
C GLY A 115 1.26 -1.54 -19.71
N ARG A 116 2.33 -1.98 -19.02
CA ARG A 116 2.43 -1.79 -17.57
C ARG A 116 2.60 -0.33 -17.19
N PHE A 117 3.42 0.41 -17.94
CA PHE A 117 3.63 1.85 -17.67
C PHE A 117 2.33 2.63 -17.85
N GLN A 118 1.56 2.32 -18.90
CA GLN A 118 0.23 2.87 -19.09
C GLN A 118 -0.71 2.48 -17.93
N SER A 119 -0.80 1.20 -17.55
CA SER A 119 -1.69 0.76 -16.47
C SER A 119 -1.35 1.40 -15.11
N LEU A 120 -0.07 1.63 -14.83
CA LEU A 120 0.36 2.32 -13.61
C LEU A 120 0.07 3.82 -13.67
N PHE A 121 0.25 4.47 -14.82
CA PHE A 121 -0.19 5.85 -15.03
C PHE A 121 -1.72 5.99 -14.87
N GLU A 122 -2.50 5.06 -15.41
CA GLU A 122 -3.96 5.06 -15.28
C GLU A 122 -4.40 4.89 -13.83
N TYR A 123 -3.79 3.96 -13.08
CA TYR A 123 -4.02 3.84 -11.64
C TYR A 123 -3.71 5.15 -10.90
N GLN A 124 -2.56 5.76 -11.18
CA GLN A 124 -2.15 7.03 -10.55
C GLN A 124 -3.13 8.14 -10.88
N SER A 125 -3.60 8.22 -12.13
CA SER A 125 -4.56 9.22 -12.60
C SER A 125 -5.94 9.04 -11.95
N LEU A 126 -6.44 7.81 -11.86
CA LEU A 126 -7.73 7.53 -11.21
C LEU A 126 -7.68 7.80 -9.71
N MET A 127 -6.56 7.49 -9.04
CA MET A 127 -6.35 7.86 -7.65
C MET A 127 -6.22 9.38 -7.48
N ALA A 128 -5.50 10.06 -8.38
CA ALA A 128 -5.38 11.51 -8.40
C ALA A 128 -6.74 12.19 -8.48
N GLU A 129 -7.62 11.74 -9.40
CA GLU A 129 -9.00 12.22 -9.50
C GLU A 129 -9.82 11.96 -8.22
N LEU A 130 -9.67 10.79 -7.60
CA LEU A 130 -10.38 10.47 -6.34
C LEU A 130 -9.92 11.32 -5.16
N LEU A 131 -8.64 11.68 -5.13
CA LEU A 131 -8.00 12.44 -4.06
C LEU A 131 -8.02 13.96 -4.28
N ASP A 132 -8.41 14.39 -5.48
CA ASP A 132 -8.24 15.74 -6.03
C ASP A 132 -6.79 16.26 -5.88
N MET A 133 -5.83 15.35 -6.13
CA MET A 133 -4.38 15.58 -6.09
C MET A 133 -3.78 15.35 -7.47
N GLU A 134 -2.53 15.71 -7.70
CA GLU A 134 -1.92 15.67 -9.05
C GLU A 134 -0.88 14.56 -9.21
N VAL A 135 -0.20 14.17 -8.13
CA VAL A 135 0.88 13.19 -8.15
C VAL A 135 0.55 12.06 -7.18
N VAL A 136 0.50 10.82 -7.66
CA VAL A 136 0.32 9.61 -6.84
C VAL A 136 1.47 8.66 -7.11
N ASN A 137 2.00 8.00 -6.09
CA ASN A 137 3.08 7.03 -6.30
C ASN A 137 2.62 5.64 -6.74
N VAL A 138 3.55 4.89 -7.35
CA VAL A 138 3.47 3.42 -7.36
C VAL A 138 3.37 2.95 -5.91
N PRO A 139 2.34 2.18 -5.55
CA PRO A 139 2.02 1.95 -4.16
C PRO A 139 3.13 1.19 -3.45
N THR A 140 3.25 1.47 -2.16
CA THR A 140 4.19 0.89 -1.22
C THR A 140 3.58 -0.31 -0.48
N MET A 141 4.26 -0.85 0.52
CA MET A 141 3.88 -2.14 1.11
C MET A 141 2.55 -2.10 1.86
N ASP A 142 2.29 -1.02 2.61
CA ASP A 142 1.09 -0.86 3.42
C ASP A 142 0.89 0.62 3.83
N TRP A 143 -0.24 0.92 4.46
CA TRP A 143 -0.53 2.24 5.01
C TRP A 143 0.51 2.72 6.03
N GLY A 144 1.05 1.84 6.87
CA GLY A 144 2.05 2.21 7.88
C GLY A 144 3.32 2.77 7.26
N GLN A 145 3.81 2.13 6.20
CA GLN A 145 4.93 2.63 5.41
C GLN A 145 4.56 3.93 4.69
N ALA A 146 3.38 4.02 4.07
CA ALA A 146 2.95 5.24 3.38
C ALA A 146 2.88 6.46 4.32
N ALA A 147 2.32 6.30 5.51
CA ALA A 147 2.27 7.33 6.54
C ALA A 147 3.68 7.70 7.04
N ALA A 148 4.54 6.71 7.27
CA ALA A 148 5.92 6.94 7.69
C ALA A 148 6.74 7.72 6.63
N THR A 149 6.68 7.29 5.37
CA THR A 149 7.35 7.97 4.26
C THR A 149 6.81 9.39 4.09
N SER A 150 5.50 9.62 4.23
CA SER A 150 4.91 10.96 4.20
C SER A 150 5.48 11.87 5.28
N VAL A 151 5.63 11.36 6.52
CA VAL A 151 6.26 12.11 7.63
C VAL A 151 7.74 12.38 7.35
N ARG A 152 8.47 11.43 6.74
CA ARG A 152 9.86 11.63 6.34
C ARG A 152 10.01 12.65 5.21
N MET A 153 9.10 12.65 4.23
CA MET A 153 9.02 13.70 3.19
C MET A 153 8.87 15.08 3.85
N ALA A 154 7.88 15.23 4.75
CA ALA A 154 7.67 16.49 5.46
C ALA A 154 8.88 16.92 6.29
N SER A 155 9.55 15.99 6.97
CA SER A 155 10.79 16.26 7.70
C SER A 155 11.91 16.79 6.79
N ARG A 156 12.06 16.26 5.58
CA ARG A 156 13.07 16.71 4.61
C ARG A 156 12.72 18.08 4.04
N ILE A 157 11.45 18.32 3.69
CA ILE A 157 10.95 19.60 3.15
C ILE A 157 11.12 20.74 4.16
N THR A 158 10.69 20.50 5.40
CA THR A 158 10.70 21.53 6.46
C THR A 158 12.06 21.63 7.17
N ASN A 159 12.94 20.65 6.97
CA ASN A 159 14.17 20.45 7.75
C ASN A 159 13.94 20.35 9.27
N ARG A 160 12.79 19.79 9.67
CA ARG A 160 12.36 19.65 11.06
C ARG A 160 12.21 18.18 11.44
N LYS A 161 12.21 17.87 12.74
CA LYS A 161 12.38 16.50 13.27
C LYS A 161 11.33 16.07 14.29
N GLU A 162 10.23 16.81 14.40
CA GLU A 162 9.09 16.41 15.23
C GLU A 162 7.84 16.22 14.38
N ALA A 163 7.05 15.18 14.69
CA ALA A 163 5.74 14.96 14.08
C ALA A 163 4.69 14.76 15.17
N LEU A 164 3.49 15.30 14.96
CA LEU A 164 2.36 15.11 15.87
C LEU A 164 1.37 14.13 15.25
N VAL A 165 0.82 13.23 16.08
CA VAL A 165 -0.14 12.18 15.67
C VAL A 165 -1.27 12.07 16.69
N PRO A 166 -2.46 11.57 16.35
CA PRO A 166 -3.56 11.41 17.30
C PRO A 166 -3.24 10.30 18.30
N LYS A 167 -3.51 10.52 19.59
CA LYS A 167 -3.29 9.51 20.64
C LYS A 167 -4.10 8.23 20.43
N ILE A 168 -5.29 8.32 19.83
CA ILE A 168 -6.20 7.19 19.60
C ILE A 168 -6.16 6.65 18.15
N MET A 169 -5.05 6.85 17.44
CA MET A 169 -4.78 6.13 16.19
C MET A 169 -4.49 4.64 16.41
N ASP A 170 -4.46 3.86 15.32
CA ASP A 170 -4.00 2.47 15.37
C ASP A 170 -2.58 2.38 15.96
N LYS A 171 -2.44 1.58 17.01
CA LYS A 171 -1.16 1.40 17.71
C LYS A 171 -0.16 0.59 16.88
N GLU A 172 -0.59 -0.33 16.02
CA GLU A 172 0.34 -1.05 15.15
C GLU A 172 0.91 -0.13 14.09
N LYS A 173 0.05 0.63 13.40
CA LYS A 173 0.46 1.69 12.47
C LYS A 173 1.39 2.72 13.12
N PHE A 174 1.09 3.18 14.33
CA PHE A 174 1.96 4.10 15.07
C PHE A 174 3.34 3.48 15.35
N LEU A 175 3.41 2.20 15.74
CA LEU A 175 4.68 1.52 15.99
C LEU A 175 5.50 1.36 14.70
N ILE A 176 4.86 1.08 13.56
CA ILE A 176 5.51 1.06 12.24
C ILE A 176 6.10 2.44 11.93
N MET A 177 5.29 3.51 12.03
CA MET A 177 5.74 4.88 11.77
C MET A 177 6.91 5.28 12.67
N LYS A 178 6.80 5.01 13.96
CA LYS A 178 7.84 5.30 14.95
C LYS A 178 9.13 4.54 14.66
N ASN A 179 9.04 3.25 14.33
CA ASN A 179 10.20 2.44 13.99
C ASN A 179 10.87 2.92 12.69
N TYR A 180 10.07 3.17 11.65
CA TYR A 180 10.56 3.56 10.33
C TYR A 180 11.20 4.96 10.32
N CYS A 181 10.71 5.88 11.14
CA CYS A 181 11.26 7.23 11.24
C CYS A 181 12.38 7.37 12.29
N SER A 182 12.65 6.33 13.08
CA SER A 182 13.72 6.33 14.08
C SER A 182 15.11 6.24 13.43
N PRO A 183 16.14 6.89 13.97
CA PRO A 183 16.13 7.79 15.14
C PRO A 183 15.88 9.27 14.77
N ASP A 184 15.60 9.56 13.50
CA ASP A 184 15.62 10.92 12.97
C ASP A 184 14.44 11.78 13.44
N ILE A 185 13.25 11.19 13.60
CA ILE A 185 12.02 11.94 13.88
C ILE A 185 11.42 11.48 15.22
N THR A 186 11.06 12.45 16.06
CA THR A 186 10.36 12.22 17.33
C THR A 186 8.86 12.45 17.15
N PHE A 187 8.04 11.51 17.62
CA PHE A 187 6.59 11.64 17.61
C PHE A 187 6.06 12.16 18.94
N LYS A 188 5.06 13.04 18.89
CA LYS A 188 4.26 13.50 20.02
C LYS A 188 2.79 13.16 19.78
N GLU A 189 2.13 12.54 20.76
CA GLU A 189 0.70 12.24 20.68
C GLU A 189 -0.12 13.47 21.09
N ILE A 190 -1.17 13.75 20.32
CA ILE A 190 -2.17 14.80 20.58
C ILE A 190 -3.35 14.15 21.30
N GLU A 191 -3.84 14.80 22.36
CA GLU A 191 -5.02 14.37 23.08
C GLU A 191 -6.29 14.51 22.23
N TYR A 192 -7.41 14.02 22.75
CA TYR A 192 -8.69 14.00 22.04
C TYR A 192 -9.82 14.41 23.00
N ASP A 193 -10.90 14.95 22.44
CA ASP A 193 -12.12 15.24 23.16
C ASP A 193 -12.82 13.92 23.54
N GLU A 194 -13.00 13.66 24.83
CA GLU A 194 -13.56 12.40 25.33
C GLU A 194 -15.00 12.14 24.87
N LYS A 195 -15.74 13.20 24.49
CA LYS A 195 -17.14 13.08 24.08
C LYS A 195 -17.25 12.69 22.60
N THR A 196 -16.44 13.29 21.73
CA THR A 196 -16.54 13.20 20.27
C THR A 196 -15.46 12.31 19.66
N GLY A 197 -14.35 12.08 20.36
CA GLY A 197 -13.17 11.37 19.86
C GLY A 197 -12.24 12.24 19.00
N GLN A 198 -12.68 13.43 18.59
CA GLN A 198 -11.92 14.32 17.72
C GLN A 198 -10.66 14.86 18.42
N LEU A 199 -9.66 15.26 17.65
CA LEU A 199 -8.43 15.88 18.14
C LEU A 199 -8.72 17.09 19.05
N ASP A 200 -8.04 17.15 20.18
CA ASP A 200 -8.06 18.31 21.07
C ASP A 200 -7.23 19.44 20.42
N LEU A 201 -7.91 20.45 19.90
CA LEU A 201 -7.28 21.57 19.21
C LEU A 201 -6.46 22.49 20.13
N ASP A 202 -6.79 22.56 21.42
CA ASP A 202 -6.03 23.37 22.37
C ASP A 202 -4.73 22.65 22.77
N ASP A 203 -4.81 21.34 23.00
CA ASP A 203 -3.63 20.49 23.18
C ASP A 203 -2.73 20.52 21.94
N LEU A 204 -3.31 20.42 20.74
CA LEU A 204 -2.59 20.54 19.46
C LEU A 204 -1.81 21.85 19.38
N LYS A 205 -2.48 23.00 19.57
CA LYS A 205 -1.84 24.32 19.55
C LYS A 205 -0.73 24.46 20.59
N SER A 206 -0.88 23.82 21.75
CA SER A 206 0.14 23.86 22.81
C SER A 206 1.41 23.05 22.49
N LYS A 207 1.29 22.01 21.64
CA LYS A 207 2.38 21.07 21.30
C LYS A 207 3.08 21.39 19.99
N VAL A 208 2.42 22.10 19.09
CA VAL A 208 3.02 22.56 17.82
C VAL A 208 4.09 23.62 18.11
N THR A 209 5.25 23.46 17.49
CA THR A 209 6.40 24.35 17.66
C THR A 209 7.09 24.62 16.32
N ASP A 210 8.10 25.49 16.33
CA ASP A 210 9.01 25.71 15.18
C ASP A 210 9.84 24.47 14.80
N LYS A 211 9.80 23.40 15.62
CA LYS A 211 10.44 22.10 15.34
C LYS A 211 9.48 21.07 14.74
N THR A 212 8.20 21.39 14.63
CA THR A 212 7.19 20.50 14.06
C THR A 212 7.32 20.47 12.54
N ALA A 213 7.65 19.30 12.01
CA ALA A 213 7.68 19.02 10.58
C ALA A 213 6.29 18.74 10.02
N ALA A 214 5.49 17.96 10.76
CA ALA A 214 4.19 17.51 10.28
C ALA A 214 3.18 17.32 11.41
N ILE A 215 1.91 17.51 11.06
CA ILE A 215 0.75 17.02 11.81
C ILE A 215 0.12 15.93 10.94
N TYR A 216 0.04 14.71 11.46
CA TYR A 216 -0.64 13.59 10.80
C TYR A 216 -1.95 13.33 11.52
N PHE A 217 -3.03 13.13 10.77
CA PHE A 217 -4.29 12.58 11.29
C PHE A 217 -4.99 11.74 10.22
N GLU A 218 -6.03 11.00 10.61
CA GLU A 218 -6.79 10.13 9.70
C GLU A 218 -8.23 10.62 9.61
N ASN A 219 -8.77 10.63 8.39
CA ASN A 219 -10.16 10.99 8.17
C ASN A 219 -10.77 10.09 7.07
N PRO A 220 -11.65 9.13 7.41
CA PRO A 220 -12.12 8.80 8.77
C PRO A 220 -10.99 8.31 9.69
N SER A 221 -11.19 8.47 11.00
CA SER A 221 -10.22 8.03 12.01
C SER A 221 -10.21 6.51 12.18
N TYR A 222 -9.21 6.00 12.91
CA TYR A 222 -9.11 4.59 13.30
C TYR A 222 -10.34 4.03 14.02
N LEU A 223 -11.12 4.87 14.70
CA LEU A 223 -12.35 4.45 15.40
C LEU A 223 -13.62 4.82 14.59
N GLY A 224 -13.42 5.16 13.31
CA GLY A 224 -14.46 5.39 12.31
C GLY A 224 -15.02 6.81 12.25
N PHE A 225 -14.72 7.67 13.22
CA PHE A 225 -15.30 9.01 13.26
C PHE A 225 -14.67 9.95 12.24
N ILE A 226 -15.46 10.92 11.78
CA ILE A 226 -15.02 11.93 10.82
C ILE A 226 -14.47 13.12 11.60
N GLU A 227 -13.25 13.53 11.25
CA GLU A 227 -12.64 14.74 11.80
C GLU A 227 -13.21 15.99 11.12
N THR A 228 -14.15 16.64 11.80
CA THR A 228 -14.85 17.82 11.26
C THR A 228 -14.00 19.10 11.35
N GLY A 229 -12.97 19.09 12.19
CA GLY A 229 -12.01 20.18 12.36
C GLY A 229 -10.85 20.15 11.35
N GLY A 230 -10.90 19.33 10.29
CA GLY A 230 -9.79 19.11 9.36
C GLY A 230 -9.11 20.39 8.86
N GLN A 231 -9.88 21.39 8.41
CA GLN A 231 -9.34 22.67 7.97
C GLN A 231 -8.58 23.39 9.08
N VAL A 232 -9.13 23.41 10.30
CA VAL A 232 -8.50 24.07 11.45
C VAL A 232 -7.20 23.37 11.84
N ILE A 233 -7.14 22.04 11.74
CA ILE A 233 -5.92 21.26 11.98
C ILE A 233 -4.83 21.64 10.96
N SER A 234 -5.21 21.73 9.68
CA SER A 234 -4.31 22.15 8.60
C SER A 234 -3.82 23.59 8.79
N ASP A 235 -4.72 24.51 9.12
CA ASP A 235 -4.37 25.92 9.38
C ASP A 235 -3.34 26.01 10.53
N ILE A 236 -3.52 25.25 11.61
CA ILE A 236 -2.55 25.19 12.72
C ILE A 236 -1.19 24.64 12.25
N ALA A 237 -1.18 23.63 11.37
CA ALA A 237 0.06 23.11 10.79
C ALA A 237 0.78 24.23 10.01
N HIS A 238 0.07 24.88 9.09
CA HIS A 238 0.62 25.89 8.19
C HIS A 238 1.07 27.15 8.91
N ASP A 239 0.31 27.63 9.91
CA ASP A 239 0.67 28.78 10.75
C ASP A 239 2.01 28.58 11.48
N SER A 240 2.38 27.32 11.76
CA SER A 240 3.67 26.96 12.36
C SER A 240 4.77 26.66 11.33
N GLY A 241 4.45 26.60 10.04
CA GLY A 241 5.32 26.16 8.95
C GLY A 241 5.54 24.63 8.90
N ALA A 242 4.68 23.86 9.56
CA ALA A 242 4.59 22.41 9.42
C ALA A 242 3.71 22.05 8.21
N LEU A 243 3.81 20.79 7.75
CA LEU A 243 2.90 20.25 6.75
C LEU A 243 1.75 19.46 7.40
N CYS A 244 0.59 19.47 6.76
CA CYS A 244 -0.55 18.66 7.11
C CYS A 244 -0.55 17.36 6.29
N ILE A 245 -0.56 16.21 6.96
CA ILE A 245 -0.61 14.89 6.34
C ILE A 245 -1.92 14.20 6.75
N VAL A 246 -2.71 13.75 5.78
CA VAL A 246 -3.98 13.10 6.05
C VAL A 246 -3.99 11.67 5.54
N GLY A 247 -4.15 10.73 6.46
CA GLY A 247 -4.44 9.34 6.17
C GLY A 247 -5.91 9.14 5.80
N VAL A 248 -6.21 8.40 4.73
CA VAL A 248 -7.57 8.16 4.27
C VAL A 248 -7.81 6.70 3.90
N ASP A 249 -9.00 6.22 4.24
CA ASP A 249 -9.62 5.05 3.63
C ASP A 249 -10.24 5.46 2.29
N PRO A 250 -9.64 5.11 1.13
CA PRO A 250 -9.99 5.74 -0.15
C PRO A 250 -11.43 5.44 -0.58
N ILE A 251 -12.06 4.37 -0.09
CA ILE A 251 -13.47 4.09 -0.42
C ILE A 251 -14.44 5.13 0.19
N SER A 252 -14.00 5.84 1.23
CA SER A 252 -14.78 6.91 1.85
C SER A 252 -14.93 8.15 0.97
N LEU A 253 -13.99 8.37 0.05
CA LEU A 253 -13.94 9.54 -0.85
C LEU A 253 -15.02 9.53 -1.93
N GLY A 254 -15.80 8.44 -2.05
CA GLY A 254 -17.04 8.47 -2.81
C GLY A 254 -18.11 9.39 -2.20
N VAL A 255 -18.00 9.72 -0.91
CA VAL A 255 -18.99 10.54 -0.19
C VAL A 255 -18.40 11.60 0.74
N LEU A 256 -17.11 11.48 1.09
CA LEU A 256 -16.40 12.46 1.90
C LEU A 256 -15.59 13.41 1.02
N GLU A 257 -15.44 14.64 1.51
CA GLU A 257 -14.60 15.65 0.89
C GLU A 257 -13.13 15.17 0.85
N PRO A 258 -12.42 15.30 -0.30
CA PRO A 258 -11.02 14.92 -0.39
C PRO A 258 -10.13 15.82 0.50
N PRO A 259 -9.04 15.29 1.09
CA PRO A 259 -8.30 16.04 2.10
C PRO A 259 -7.62 17.33 1.67
N VAL A 260 -7.28 17.45 0.39
CA VAL A 260 -6.72 18.67 -0.19
C VAL A 260 -7.65 19.87 -0.01
N HIS A 261 -8.97 19.67 0.00
CA HIS A 261 -9.97 20.73 0.16
C HIS A 261 -10.12 21.23 1.59
N TYR A 262 -9.48 20.55 2.55
CA TYR A 262 -9.31 21.06 3.90
C TYR A 262 -7.84 21.20 4.30
N GLY A 263 -6.96 21.41 3.32
CA GLY A 263 -5.58 21.87 3.55
C GLY A 263 -4.52 20.78 3.74
N ALA A 264 -4.79 19.52 3.37
CA ALA A 264 -3.76 18.48 3.35
C ALA A 264 -2.67 18.79 2.30
N ASP A 265 -1.40 18.73 2.69
CA ASP A 265 -0.25 18.81 1.77
C ASP A 265 0.11 17.45 1.18
N ILE A 266 0.00 16.40 2.00
CA ILE A 266 0.26 15.01 1.61
C ILE A 266 -0.91 14.14 2.05
N VAL A 267 -1.47 13.36 1.14
CA VAL A 267 -2.52 12.39 1.45
C VAL A 267 -1.96 10.99 1.30
N CYS A 268 -2.24 10.11 2.25
CA CYS A 268 -1.80 8.72 2.18
C CYS A 268 -2.88 7.76 2.66
N GLY A 269 -2.74 6.47 2.38
CA GLY A 269 -3.78 5.50 2.70
C GLY A 269 -3.39 4.09 2.30
N ASP A 270 -4.35 3.17 2.39
CA ASP A 270 -4.23 1.82 1.85
C ASP A 270 -5.19 1.59 0.68
N LEU A 271 -4.71 0.94 -0.38
CA LEU A 271 -5.50 0.59 -1.55
C LEU A 271 -6.39 -0.63 -1.32
N GLN A 272 -6.23 -1.40 -0.23
CA GLN A 272 -6.96 -2.65 -0.01
C GLN A 272 -8.48 -2.57 -0.27
N PRO A 273 -9.21 -1.51 0.14
CA PRO A 273 -10.64 -1.37 -0.15
C PRO A 273 -11.00 -1.34 -1.64
N LEU A 274 -10.04 -1.02 -2.51
CA LEU A 274 -10.23 -0.81 -3.94
C LEU A 274 -10.02 -2.11 -4.72
N GLY A 275 -10.85 -3.11 -4.41
CA GLY A 275 -10.88 -4.36 -5.17
C GLY A 275 -9.74 -5.34 -4.86
N ILE A 276 -9.15 -5.26 -3.67
CA ILE A 276 -8.08 -6.17 -3.25
C ILE A 276 -8.56 -7.02 -2.05
N HIS A 277 -8.35 -8.33 -2.13
CA HIS A 277 -8.70 -9.26 -1.06
C HIS A 277 -7.80 -9.07 0.17
N MET A 278 -8.34 -9.26 1.37
CA MET A 278 -7.59 -9.10 2.63
C MET A 278 -6.29 -9.93 2.69
N ASN A 279 -6.29 -11.14 2.11
CA ASN A 279 -5.14 -12.05 2.03
C ASN A 279 -4.35 -12.22 3.35
N TYR A 280 -5.05 -12.17 4.49
CA TYR A 280 -4.45 -12.22 5.83
C TYR A 280 -3.32 -11.19 6.02
N GLY A 281 -3.53 -9.97 5.51
CA GLY A 281 -2.56 -8.86 5.51
C GLY A 281 -1.79 -8.71 4.19
N GLY A 282 -1.77 -9.74 3.33
CA GLY A 282 -1.03 -9.69 2.06
C GLY A 282 -1.65 -8.82 0.95
N GLY A 283 -2.86 -8.30 1.17
CA GLY A 283 -3.55 -7.40 0.23
C GLY A 283 -3.41 -5.92 0.56
N GLN A 284 -2.63 -5.57 1.58
CA GLN A 284 -2.34 -4.18 1.90
C GLN A 284 -1.39 -3.58 0.86
N SER A 285 -1.57 -2.30 0.57
CA SER A 285 -0.81 -1.60 -0.47
C SER A 285 -0.95 -0.09 -0.27
N GLY A 286 0.09 0.55 0.28
CA GLY A 286 0.01 1.95 0.67
C GLY A 286 0.13 2.91 -0.51
N PHE A 287 -0.60 4.02 -0.50
CA PHE A 287 -0.41 5.11 -1.47
C PHE A 287 -0.07 6.43 -0.77
N MET A 288 0.53 7.34 -1.51
CA MET A 288 0.86 8.72 -1.13
C MET A 288 0.58 9.62 -2.33
N ALA A 289 0.04 10.80 -2.06
CA ALA A 289 -0.33 11.77 -3.07
C ALA A 289 -0.06 13.21 -2.63
N THR A 290 0.29 14.06 -3.58
CA THR A 290 0.52 15.51 -3.38
C THR A 290 0.07 16.29 -4.61
N MET A 291 0.10 17.62 -4.52
CA MET A 291 0.13 18.49 -5.70
C MET A 291 1.44 18.32 -6.48
N ASP A 292 1.44 18.67 -7.77
CA ASP A 292 2.60 18.63 -8.68
C ASP A 292 3.51 19.83 -8.46
N GLU A 293 4.06 19.91 -7.24
CA GLU A 293 5.08 20.87 -6.90
C GLU A 293 6.44 20.18 -6.76
N GLU A 294 7.49 20.78 -7.33
CA GLU A 294 8.85 20.23 -7.31
C GLU A 294 9.31 19.85 -5.89
N ARG A 295 8.94 20.65 -4.87
CA ARG A 295 9.29 20.39 -3.46
C ARG A 295 8.71 19.07 -2.92
N PHE A 296 7.59 18.60 -3.46
CA PHE A 296 6.98 17.32 -3.09
C PHE A 296 7.44 16.20 -4.01
N VAL A 297 7.40 16.42 -5.33
CA VAL A 297 7.79 15.43 -6.35
C VAL A 297 9.19 14.90 -6.09
N MET A 298 10.13 15.79 -5.77
CA MET A 298 11.53 15.43 -5.52
C MET A 298 11.75 14.67 -4.20
N GLU A 299 10.73 14.56 -3.35
CA GLU A 299 10.80 13.86 -2.06
C GLU A 299 10.17 12.46 -2.08
N PHE A 300 9.41 12.12 -3.12
CA PHE A 300 8.91 10.76 -3.32
C PHE A 300 10.06 9.78 -3.52
N PRO A 301 10.17 8.71 -2.73
CA PRO A 301 11.20 7.69 -2.94
C PRO A 301 10.80 6.68 -4.02
N SER A 302 9.49 6.44 -4.19
CA SER A 302 8.89 5.49 -5.12
C SER A 302 8.80 6.05 -6.54
N ARG A 303 8.68 5.16 -7.53
CA ARG A 303 8.51 5.54 -8.95
C ARG A 303 7.22 6.34 -9.16
N LEU A 304 7.28 7.25 -10.13
CA LEU A 304 6.18 8.09 -10.59
C LEU A 304 6.12 7.92 -12.11
N PHE A 305 4.93 7.74 -12.67
CA PHE A 305 4.75 7.64 -14.12
C PHE A 305 4.01 8.86 -14.62
N GLY A 306 4.44 9.34 -15.78
CA GLY A 306 3.83 10.45 -16.48
C GLY A 306 3.55 10.11 -17.93
N ILE A 307 2.86 11.03 -18.59
CA ILE A 307 2.47 10.96 -19.99
C ILE A 307 3.22 12.03 -20.79
N ALA A 308 3.64 11.71 -22.01
CA ALA A 308 4.29 12.65 -22.92
C ALA A 308 3.81 12.43 -24.37
N PRO A 309 3.68 13.49 -25.19
CA PRO A 309 3.36 13.33 -26.61
C PRO A 309 4.51 12.64 -27.35
N THR A 310 4.19 11.86 -28.39
CA THR A 310 5.20 11.29 -29.28
C THR A 310 5.46 12.19 -30.49
N VAL A 311 6.28 11.71 -31.44
CA VAL A 311 6.50 12.37 -32.74
C VAL A 311 5.27 12.30 -33.66
N VAL A 312 4.29 11.46 -33.35
CA VAL A 312 3.03 11.33 -34.08
C VAL A 312 1.94 12.06 -33.32
N GLU A 313 1.28 13.00 -33.98
CA GLU A 313 0.19 13.79 -33.36
C GLU A 313 -0.94 12.88 -32.86
N GLY A 314 -1.37 13.10 -31.61
CA GLY A 314 -2.42 12.31 -30.95
C GLY A 314 -1.95 11.01 -30.29
N GLU A 315 -0.67 10.63 -30.47
CA GLU A 315 -0.07 9.50 -29.76
C GLU A 315 0.66 9.97 -28.50
N TYR A 316 0.57 9.16 -27.45
CA TYR A 316 1.20 9.42 -26.16
C TYR A 316 2.06 8.23 -25.71
N GLY A 317 3.19 8.56 -25.09
CA GLY A 317 4.07 7.63 -24.39
C GLY A 317 3.91 7.76 -22.87
N PHE A 318 4.22 6.68 -22.17
CA PHE A 318 4.22 6.64 -20.70
C PHE A 318 5.61 6.28 -20.20
N GLY A 319 6.10 6.98 -19.18
CA GLY A 319 7.48 6.84 -18.72
C GLY A 319 7.66 7.24 -17.27
N ASP A 320 8.82 6.87 -16.68
CA ASP A 320 9.18 7.38 -15.37
C ASP A 320 9.42 8.89 -15.40
N VAL A 321 8.94 9.56 -14.36
CA VAL A 321 9.18 10.99 -14.13
C VAL A 321 10.08 11.16 -12.92
N ALA A 322 10.99 12.15 -13.01
CA ALA A 322 11.94 12.53 -11.98
C ALA A 322 12.80 11.36 -11.44
N TYR A 323 13.04 10.32 -12.26
CA TYR A 323 13.61 9.02 -11.86
C TYR A 323 14.88 9.13 -11.01
N ASP A 324 15.68 10.16 -11.29
CA ASP A 324 16.93 10.44 -10.59
C ASP A 324 16.80 10.59 -9.09
N ARG A 325 15.65 11.04 -8.56
CA ARG A 325 15.41 11.16 -7.11
C ARG A 325 15.44 9.81 -6.36
N THR A 326 15.24 8.70 -7.07
CA THR A 326 15.04 7.37 -6.46
C THR A 326 16.38 6.70 -6.15
N SER A 327 16.37 5.72 -5.23
CA SER A 327 17.56 4.91 -4.91
C SER A 327 18.02 4.01 -6.07
N PHE A 328 17.20 3.83 -7.11
CA PHE A 328 17.56 3.04 -8.30
C PHE A 328 18.49 3.77 -9.27
N SER A 329 18.46 5.11 -9.26
CA SER A 329 19.39 5.93 -10.05
C SER A 329 20.74 6.06 -9.33
N HIS A 330 21.48 7.13 -9.65
CA HIS A 330 22.82 7.40 -9.16
C HIS A 330 22.90 7.75 -7.67
N HIS A 331 21.77 8.00 -6.99
CA HIS A 331 21.77 8.42 -5.59
C HIS A 331 22.09 7.29 -4.60
N ARG A 332 21.68 6.03 -4.84
CA ARG A 332 21.99 4.87 -3.96
C ARG A 332 21.79 5.18 -2.46
N GLU A 333 22.87 5.23 -1.67
CA GLU A 333 22.86 5.58 -0.23
C GLU A 333 22.44 7.02 0.07
N HIS A 334 22.49 7.90 -0.93
CA HIS A 334 21.99 9.27 -0.90
C HIS A 334 20.56 9.41 -1.42
N GLY A 335 19.89 8.30 -1.78
CA GLY A 335 18.47 8.30 -2.12
C GLY A 335 17.62 8.71 -0.92
N LYS A 336 16.40 9.20 -1.17
CA LYS A 336 15.49 9.65 -0.10
C LYS A 336 15.21 8.53 0.90
N GLU A 337 14.84 7.37 0.37
CA GLU A 337 14.61 6.12 1.09
C GLU A 337 15.01 4.95 0.18
N TYR A 338 15.33 3.80 0.77
CA TYR A 338 15.55 2.59 -0.01
C TYR A 338 14.24 2.14 -0.64
N VAL A 339 14.23 2.01 -1.98
CA VAL A 339 13.11 1.43 -2.73
C VAL A 339 13.62 0.24 -3.53
N GLY A 340 12.88 -0.86 -3.42
CA GLY A 340 13.04 -2.10 -4.18
C GLY A 340 11.69 -2.54 -4.75
N THR A 341 11.41 -3.84 -4.69
CA THR A 341 10.08 -4.38 -4.96
C THR A 341 9.03 -3.73 -4.06
N GLN A 342 7.94 -3.29 -4.66
CA GLN A 342 6.75 -2.77 -3.97
C GLN A 342 5.51 -3.51 -4.50
N THR A 343 4.32 -2.92 -4.35
CA THR A 343 3.02 -3.57 -4.62
C THR A 343 2.37 -3.09 -5.92
N ALA A 344 3.15 -2.85 -6.98
CA ALA A 344 2.67 -2.30 -8.25
C ALA A 344 1.47 -3.04 -8.86
N LEU A 345 1.43 -4.38 -8.72
CA LEU A 345 0.31 -5.20 -9.18
C LEU A 345 -1.01 -4.86 -8.45
N TRP A 346 -0.95 -4.51 -7.17
CA TRP A 346 -2.09 -4.00 -6.41
C TRP A 346 -2.53 -2.60 -6.88
N GLY A 347 -1.59 -1.75 -7.30
CA GLY A 347 -1.91 -0.48 -7.98
C GLY A 347 -2.73 -0.71 -9.25
N ILE A 348 -2.31 -1.64 -10.11
CA ILE A 348 -3.07 -2.02 -11.32
C ILE A 348 -4.47 -2.53 -10.94
N THR A 349 -4.57 -3.37 -9.90
CA THR A 349 -5.86 -3.89 -9.40
C THR A 349 -6.78 -2.77 -8.91
N ALA A 350 -6.24 -1.79 -8.17
CA ALA A 350 -7.00 -0.61 -7.74
C ALA A 350 -7.45 0.25 -8.93
N GLY A 351 -6.61 0.41 -9.96
CA GLY A 351 -6.99 1.07 -11.21
C GLY A 351 -8.18 0.39 -11.90
N VAL A 352 -8.18 -0.95 -11.97
CA VAL A 352 -9.33 -1.73 -12.50
C VAL A 352 -10.59 -1.50 -11.69
N TYR A 353 -10.49 -1.50 -10.35
CA TYR A 353 -11.63 -1.24 -9.48
C TYR A 353 -12.22 0.14 -9.71
N LEU A 354 -11.38 1.18 -9.69
CA LEU A 354 -11.81 2.57 -9.90
C LEU A 354 -12.41 2.79 -11.28
N ALA A 355 -11.80 2.23 -12.34
CA ALA A 355 -12.33 2.29 -13.69
C ALA A 355 -13.69 1.58 -13.81
N THR A 356 -13.89 0.48 -13.08
CA THR A 356 -15.15 -0.28 -13.09
C THR A 356 -16.26 0.42 -12.30
N MET A 357 -15.93 0.96 -11.13
CA MET A 357 -16.91 1.63 -10.27
C MET A 357 -17.28 3.02 -10.82
N GLY A 358 -16.29 3.77 -11.31
CA GLY A 358 -16.43 5.17 -11.66
C GLY A 358 -16.94 6.04 -10.50
N PRO A 359 -17.18 7.34 -10.73
CA PRO A 359 -17.61 8.25 -9.66
C PRO A 359 -18.96 7.85 -9.06
N LYS A 360 -19.90 7.38 -9.88
CA LYS A 360 -21.23 6.94 -9.41
C LYS A 360 -21.15 5.69 -8.54
N GLY A 361 -20.36 4.69 -8.93
CA GLY A 361 -20.20 3.48 -8.14
C GLY A 361 -19.52 3.77 -6.81
N MET A 362 -18.52 4.66 -6.80
CA MET A 362 -17.87 5.12 -5.57
C MET A 362 -18.85 5.86 -4.63
N GLU A 363 -19.70 6.73 -5.17
CA GLU A 363 -20.76 7.39 -4.39
C GLU A 363 -21.76 6.39 -3.84
N GLU A 364 -22.26 5.47 -4.67
CA GLU A 364 -23.24 4.47 -4.27
C GLU A 364 -22.71 3.55 -3.17
N ILE A 365 -21.46 3.07 -3.28
CA ILE A 365 -20.86 2.22 -2.24
C ILE A 365 -20.64 3.00 -0.94
N GLY A 366 -20.16 4.24 -1.01
CA GLY A 366 -19.98 5.09 0.16
C GLY A 366 -21.31 5.37 0.89
N ARG A 367 -22.37 5.71 0.15
CA ARG A 367 -23.72 5.90 0.71
C ARG A 367 -24.25 4.62 1.34
N ASN A 368 -24.06 3.48 0.68
CA ASN A 368 -24.48 2.19 1.22
C ASN A 368 -23.75 1.85 2.52
N ILE A 369 -22.43 2.06 2.59
CA ILE A 369 -21.63 1.85 3.80
C ILE A 369 -22.19 2.72 4.93
N MET A 370 -22.35 4.02 4.72
CA MET A 370 -22.90 4.92 5.73
C MET A 370 -24.28 4.46 6.22
N GLN A 371 -25.21 4.18 5.30
CA GLN A 371 -26.56 3.75 5.67
C GLN A 371 -26.57 2.44 6.45
N LYS A 372 -25.75 1.46 6.06
CA LYS A 372 -25.68 0.15 6.73
C LYS A 372 -25.01 0.24 8.09
N SER A 373 -23.97 1.05 8.25
CA SER A 373 -23.33 1.27 9.56
C SER A 373 -24.29 1.98 10.52
N GLN A 374 -25.02 3.01 10.05
CA GLN A 374 -26.04 3.68 10.87
C GLN A 374 -27.20 2.74 11.24
N TYR A 375 -27.64 1.89 10.31
CA TYR A 375 -28.64 0.85 10.59
C TYR A 375 -28.15 -0.15 11.64
N ALA A 376 -26.88 -0.57 11.58
CA ALA A 376 -26.26 -1.46 12.55
C ALA A 376 -26.22 -0.82 13.94
N VAL A 377 -25.75 0.43 14.06
CA VAL A 377 -25.74 1.17 15.34
C VAL A 377 -27.15 1.28 15.91
N LYS A 378 -28.14 1.65 15.09
CA LYS A 378 -29.54 1.72 15.54
C LYS A 378 -30.02 0.39 16.11
N LYS A 379 -29.74 -0.73 15.43
CA LYS A 379 -30.18 -2.06 15.85
C LYS A 379 -29.46 -2.55 17.11
N LEU A 380 -28.17 -2.28 17.22
CA LEU A 380 -27.39 -2.60 18.42
C LEU A 380 -27.85 -1.77 19.62
N GLY A 381 -28.24 -0.50 19.41
CA GLY A 381 -28.75 0.39 20.46
C GLY A 381 -30.13 0.01 21.01
N GLU A 382 -30.89 -0.83 20.30
CA GLU A 382 -32.15 -1.41 20.80
C GLU A 382 -31.91 -2.49 21.88
N LEU A 383 -30.67 -2.99 22.03
CA LEU A 383 -30.32 -4.03 22.99
C LEU A 383 -30.09 -3.46 24.40
N LYS A 384 -30.70 -4.09 25.40
CA LYS A 384 -30.56 -3.68 26.80
C LYS A 384 -29.10 -3.78 27.26
N GLY A 385 -28.55 -2.66 27.71
CA GLY A 385 -27.19 -2.57 28.25
C GLY A 385 -26.10 -2.32 27.20
N VAL A 386 -26.46 -2.10 25.93
CA VAL A 386 -25.53 -1.77 24.85
C VAL A 386 -25.61 -0.29 24.53
N LYS A 387 -24.47 0.41 24.56
CA LYS A 387 -24.30 1.73 23.93
C LYS A 387 -23.63 1.49 22.59
N ALA A 388 -24.38 1.61 21.50
CA ALA A 388 -23.91 1.20 20.17
C ALA A 388 -22.96 2.19 19.48
N SER A 389 -22.85 3.41 20.01
CA SER A 389 -21.85 4.39 19.60
C SER A 389 -21.35 5.10 20.85
N TYR A 390 -20.07 4.93 21.15
CA TYR A 390 -19.39 5.42 22.33
C TYR A 390 -19.25 6.94 22.29
N PHE A 391 -18.88 7.49 21.13
CA PHE A 391 -18.69 8.91 20.89
C PHE A 391 -19.95 9.57 20.30
N ASP A 392 -20.10 10.87 20.55
CA ASP A 392 -21.12 11.71 19.94
C ASP A 392 -20.58 12.34 18.64
N ASN A 393 -20.51 11.55 17.57
CA ASN A 393 -19.92 11.96 16.30
C ASN A 393 -20.63 11.36 15.07
N VAL A 394 -20.22 11.84 13.90
CA VAL A 394 -20.53 11.21 12.62
C VAL A 394 -19.37 10.27 12.27
N PHE A 395 -19.69 9.08 11.76
CA PHE A 395 -18.70 8.07 11.41
C PHE A 395 -18.97 7.45 10.04
N PHE A 396 -17.92 6.90 9.45
CA PHE A 396 -17.95 6.15 8.20
C PHE A 396 -17.38 4.75 8.43
N LYS A 397 -18.11 3.72 7.99
CA LYS A 397 -17.73 2.29 8.03
C LYS A 397 -17.60 1.71 9.45
N GLU A 398 -16.74 2.28 10.28
CA GLU A 398 -16.40 1.82 11.64
C GLU A 398 -17.10 2.66 12.71
N PHE A 399 -17.31 2.06 13.89
CA PHE A 399 -17.80 2.71 15.10
C PHE A 399 -17.49 1.82 16.30
N VAL A 400 -17.38 2.42 17.48
CA VAL A 400 -17.13 1.73 18.76
C VAL A 400 -18.21 2.01 19.78
#